data_AF-A0A848TB27-F1
#
_entry.id   AF-A0A848TB27-F1
#
_cell.length_a   1.000
_cell.length_b   1.000
_cell.length_c   1.000
_cell.angle_alpha   90.00
_cell.angle_beta   90.00
_cell.angle_gamma   90.00
#
_symmetry.space_group_name_H-M   'P 1'
#
loop_
_entity.id
_entity.type
_entity.pdbx_description
1 polymer ?
#
loop_
_entity_poly.entity_id
_entity_poly.type
_entity_poly.pdbx_seq_one_letter_code
_entity_poly.pdbx_strand_id
1 'polypeptide(L)' 'TLTEAEDRLQSDVLGGGKDWAERAGRALPLGRLLRPDEAARMVVYLLSAASAPLTGVSLDLDQSVAGAPR' A
#
# COMPACT_ATOMS: atom_id res chain seq x y z
N THR A 1 1.83 -2.54 -2.61
CA THR A 1 0.41 -2.89 -2.32
C THR A 1 0.12 -4.26 -2.86
N LEU A 2 -0.60 -5.10 -2.13
CA LEU A 2 -0.88 -6.49 -2.53
C LEU A 2 -2.11 -6.55 -3.45
N THR A 3 -1.90 -6.16 -4.71
CA THR A 3 -2.85 -6.41 -5.80
C THR A 3 -2.68 -7.85 -6.30
N GLU A 4 -3.66 -8.38 -7.03
CA GLU A 4 -3.56 -9.70 -7.67
C GLU A 4 -2.36 -9.78 -8.63
N ALA A 5 -2.12 -8.71 -9.39
CA ALA A 5 -0.99 -8.64 -10.31
C ALA A 5 0.36 -8.65 -9.57
N GLU A 6 0.46 -7.90 -8.47
CA GLU A 6 1.68 -7.89 -7.64
C GLU A 6 1.91 -9.25 -6.98
N ASP A 7 0.85 -9.88 -6.47
CA ASP A 7 0.93 -11.20 -5.84
C ASP A 7 1.49 -12.24 -6.81
N ARG A 8 0.92 -12.33 -8.01
CA ARG A 8 1.39 -13.24 -9.06
C ARG A 8 2.82 -12.93 -9.50
N LEU A 9 3.16 -11.65 -9.65
CA LEU A 9 4.50 -11.24 -10.05
C LEU A 9 5.54 -11.70 -9.01
N GLN A 10 5.31 -11.40 -7.74
CA GLN A 10 6.25 -11.70 -6.67
C GLN A 10 6.30 -13.19 -6.33
N SER A 11 5.15 -13.88 -6.30
CA SER A 11 5.09 -15.30 -5.96
C SER A 11 5.64 -16.19 -7.05
N ASP A 12 5.18 -16.00 -8.30
CA ASP A 12 5.34 -16.98 -9.38
C ASP A 12 6.43 -16.57 -10.36
N VAL A 13 6.43 -15.31 -10.81
CA VAL A 13 7.35 -14.82 -11.85
C VAL A 13 8.74 -14.56 -11.27
N LEU A 14 8.80 -13.95 -10.08
CA LEU A 14 10.04 -13.64 -9.37
C LEU A 14 10.47 -14.75 -8.39
N GLY A 15 9.67 -15.81 -8.24
CA GLY A 15 10.01 -16.98 -7.43
C GLY A 15 10.02 -16.72 -5.92
N GLY A 16 9.28 -15.73 -5.43
CA GLY A 16 9.20 -15.39 -4.01
C GLY A 16 8.43 -16.42 -3.17
N GLY A 17 7.66 -17.31 -3.79
CA GLY A 17 6.85 -18.32 -3.10
C GLY A 17 5.60 -17.73 -2.42
N LYS A 18 4.69 -18.59 -1.94
CA LYS A 18 3.36 -18.15 -1.44
C LYS A 18 3.40 -17.28 -0.18
N ASP A 19 4.45 -17.39 0.62
CA ASP A 19 4.63 -16.64 1.86
C ASP A 19 5.39 -15.31 1.66
N TRP A 20 5.72 -14.94 0.42
CA TRP A 20 6.48 -13.72 0.11
C TRP A 20 5.87 -12.47 0.74
N ALA A 21 4.55 -12.31 0.64
CA ALA A 21 3.84 -11.13 1.10
C ALA A 21 3.87 -10.99 2.63
N GLU A 22 3.81 -12.12 3.33
CA GLU A 22 3.94 -12.17 4.79
C GLU A 22 5.36 -11.81 5.21
N ARG A 23 6.38 -12.38 4.55
CA ARG A 23 7.78 -12.03 4.81
C ARG A 23 8.07 -10.56 4.55
N ALA A 24 7.60 -10.01 3.42
CA ALA A 24 7.77 -8.61 3.07
C ALA A 24 7.04 -7.70 4.06
N GLY A 25 5.82 -8.05 4.45
CA GLY A 25 5.00 -7.30 5.40
C GLY A 25 5.63 -7.13 6.78
N ARG A 26 6.35 -8.15 7.28
CA ARG A 26 7.02 -8.10 8.60
C ARG A 26 8.02 -6.96 8.76
N ALA A 27 8.62 -6.49 7.66
CA ALA A 27 9.57 -5.38 7.67
C ALA A 27 8.91 -4.00 7.62
N LEU A 28 7.59 -3.94 7.41
CA LEU A 28 6.84 -2.69 7.28
C LEU A 28 6.15 -2.30 8.59
N PRO A 29 5.94 -0.99 8.85
CA PRO A 29 5.27 -0.50 10.06
C PRO A 29 3.92 -1.15 10.38
N LEU A 30 3.11 -1.53 9.37
CA LEU A 30 1.82 -2.17 9.61
C LEU A 30 1.92 -3.69 9.80
N GLY A 31 3.11 -4.28 9.67
CA GLY A 31 3.34 -5.73 9.72
C GLY A 31 2.74 -6.49 8.52
N ARG A 32 2.25 -5.77 7.51
CA ARG A 32 1.63 -6.32 6.30
C ARG A 32 1.74 -5.34 5.14
N LEU A 33 1.58 -5.84 3.92
CA LEU A 33 1.36 -4.98 2.77
C LEU A 33 0.00 -4.28 2.85
N LEU A 34 -0.06 -3.08 2.29
CA LEU A 34 -1.31 -2.38 2.03
C LEU A 34 -2.16 -3.17 1.03
N ARG A 35 -3.46 -3.10 1.23
CA ARG A 35 -4.46 -3.70 0.36
C ARG A 35 -5.08 -2.66 -0.57
N PRO A 36 -5.50 -3.04 -1.79
CA PRO A 36 -6.10 -2.09 -2.74
C PRO A 36 -7.37 -1.41 -2.22
N ASP A 37 -8.17 -2.10 -1.40
CA ASP A 37 -9.39 -1.55 -0.83
C ASP A 37 -9.12 -0.45 0.21
N GLU A 38 -7.95 -0.43 0.85
CA GLU A 38 -7.56 0.65 1.76
C GLU A 38 -7.31 1.96 0.99
N ALA A 39 -6.69 1.89 -0.19
CA ALA A 39 -6.56 3.03 -1.08
C ALA A 39 -7.93 3.50 -1.59
N ALA A 40 -8.82 2.57 -1.92
CA ALA A 40 -10.19 2.90 -2.32
C ALA A 40 -10.97 3.62 -1.20
N ARG A 41 -10.82 3.19 0.05
CA ARG A 41 -11.42 3.87 1.22
C ARG A 41 -10.88 5.28 1.41
N MET A 42 -9.58 5.50 1.19
CA MET A 42 -9.01 6.85 1.21
C MET A 42 -9.62 7.73 0.12
N VAL A 43 -9.80 7.20 -1.10
CA VAL A 43 -10.47 7.94 -2.18
C VAL A 43 -11.91 8.29 -1.81
N VAL A 44 -12.66 7.36 -1.20
CA VAL A 44 -14.03 7.64 -0.71
C VAL A 44 -14.03 8.77 0.33
N TYR A 45 -13.07 8.78 1.26
CA TYR A 45 -12.92 9.88 2.22
C TYR A 45 -12.64 11.21 1.50
N LEU A 46 -11.69 11.22 0.56
CA LEU A 46 -11.30 12.42 -0.19
C LEU A 46 -12.43 12.98 -1.06
N LEU A 47 -13.36 12.15 -1.53
CA LEU A 47 -14.54 12.56 -2.30
C LEU A 47 -15.73 12.99 -1.41
N SER A 48 -15.63 12.81 -0.09
CA SER A 48 -16.72 13.13 0.84
C SER A 48 -16.66 14.58 1.33
N ALA A 49 -17.74 15.07 1.94
CA ALA A 49 -17.73 16.38 2.59
C ALA A 49 -16.77 16.46 3.78
N ALA A 50 -16.34 15.32 4.35
CA ALA A 50 -15.42 15.29 5.49
C ALA A 50 -14.01 15.79 5.12
N SER A 51 -13.62 15.71 3.85
CA SER A 51 -12.34 16.18 3.34
C SER A 51 -12.38 17.62 2.84
N ALA A 52 -13.45 18.39 3.06
CA ALA A 52 -13.66 19.71 2.44
C ALA A 52 -12.45 20.69 2.49
N PRO A 53 -11.63 20.72 3.56
CA PRO A 53 -10.44 21.58 3.59
C PRO A 53 -9.24 21.09 2.75
N LEU A 54 -9.23 19.83 2.31
CA LEU A 54 -8.11 19.21 1.61
C LEU A 54 -8.17 19.52 0.11
N THR A 55 -7.29 20.43 -0.34
CA THR A 55 -7.15 20.78 -1.76
C THR A 55 -5.68 21.01 -2.12
N GLY A 56 -5.28 20.63 -3.33
CA GLY A 56 -3.90 20.77 -3.81
C GLY A 56 -2.87 19.89 -3.08
N VAL A 57 -3.32 18.89 -2.32
CA VAL A 57 -2.45 18.00 -1.54
C VAL A 57 -2.08 16.74 -2.34
N SER A 58 -0.87 16.25 -2.12
CA SER A 58 -0.45 14.90 -2.52
C SER A 58 -0.36 14.04 -1.26
N LEU A 59 -1.08 12.92 -1.25
CA LEU A 59 -1.05 11.97 -0.15
C LEU A 59 -0.33 10.70 -0.60
N ASP A 60 0.81 10.44 0.00
CA ASP A 60 1.52 9.18 -0.17
C ASP A 60 0.94 8.15 0.82
N LEU A 61 0.60 6.97 0.30
CA LEU A 61 0.14 5.85 1.12
C LEU A 61 1.26 4.84 1.35
N ASP A 62 2.51 5.13 1.00
CA ASP A 62 3.64 4.25 1.29
C ASP A 62 3.82 4.07 2.80
N GLN A 63 4.29 2.88 3.17
CA GLN A 63 4.66 2.53 4.54
C GLN A 63 6.11 2.92 4.84
N SER A 64 6.70 3.78 4.01
CA SER A 64 8.04 4.35 4.18
C SER A 64 7.97 5.87 4.08
N VAL A 65 8.90 6.57 4.72
CA VAL A 65 9.00 8.02 4.58
C VAL A 65 9.80 8.32 3.32
N ALA A 66 9.18 9.03 2.37
CA ALA A 66 9.85 9.44 1.15
C ALA A 66 11.15 10.22 1.45
N GLY A 67 12.28 9.73 0.94
CA GLY A 67 13.60 10.32 1.14
C GLY A 67 14.34 9.88 2.43
N ALA A 68 13.72 9.06 3.28
CA ALA A 68 14.42 8.46 4.42
C ALA A 68 15.35 7.32 3.96
N PRO A 69 16.46 7.07 4.69
CA PRO A 69 17.28 5.88 4.46
C PRO A 69 16.46 4.61 4.69
N ARG A 70 16.73 3.59 3.87
CA ARG A 70 16.12 2.25 4.00
C ARG A 70 16.86 1.39 5.02
#